data_AF-A0A258GBF6-F1
#
_entry.id   AF-A0A258GBF6-F1
#
_cell.length_a   1.000
_cell.length_b   1.000
_cell.length_c   1.000
_cell.angle_alpha   90.00
_cell.angle_beta   90.00
_cell.angle_gamma   90.00
#
_symmetry.space_group_name_H-M   'P 1'
#
loop_
_entity.id
_entity.type
_entity.pdbx_description
1 polymer ?
#
loop_
_entity_poly.entity_id
_entity_poly.type
_entity_poly.pdbx_seq_one_letter_code
_entity_poly.pdbx_strand_id
1 'polypeptide(L)'
;FSDFHCGYCKKLEAELKAIGARVEERPISIFGVDSRRDAERVLCSPRPEVSLHMAYSGLALANPKPCDTSGLDANEAFAKAHGFNGTPVIVRPSDGAILEGYRPASMLREFLKPAKAVALAPAKKG
;
A
#
# COMPACT_ATOMS: atom_id res chain seq x y z
N PHE A 1 -0.01 0.35 -1.79
CA PHE A 1 0.32 1.78 -1.87
C PHE A 1 -0.76 2.58 -1.17
N SER A 2 -0.35 3.45 -0.25
CA SER A 2 -1.26 4.18 0.63
C SER A 2 -0.73 5.56 0.99
N ASP A 3 -1.57 6.37 1.63
CA ASP A 3 -1.17 7.56 2.34
C ASP A 3 -1.84 7.53 3.73
N PHE A 4 -1.09 7.82 4.79
CA PHE A 4 -1.61 7.76 6.17
C PHE A 4 -2.70 8.81 6.47
N HIS A 5 -2.79 9.86 5.64
CA HIS A 5 -3.86 10.87 5.71
C HIS A 5 -5.07 10.49 4.83
N CYS A 6 -5.02 9.40 4.07
CA CYS A 6 -6.14 8.93 3.25
C CYS A 6 -7.20 8.20 4.08
N GLY A 7 -8.42 8.76 4.15
CA GLY A 7 -9.56 8.12 4.82
C GLY A 7 -9.91 6.74 4.26
N TYR A 8 -9.76 6.52 2.94
CA TYR A 8 -9.98 5.22 2.32
C TYR A 8 -8.86 4.21 2.62
N CYS A 9 -7.61 4.66 2.80
CA CYS A 9 -6.53 3.77 3.25
C CYS A 9 -6.77 3.29 4.68
N LYS A 10 -7.17 4.21 5.58
CA LYS A 10 -7.60 3.85 6.93
C LYS A 10 -8.74 2.82 6.92
N LYS A 11 -9.76 3.04 6.07
CA LYS A 11 -10.87 2.09 5.94
C LYS A 11 -10.40 0.73 5.40
N LEU A 12 -9.52 0.73 4.40
CA LEU A 12 -8.98 -0.50 3.80
C LEU A 12 -8.18 -1.32 4.80
N GLU A 13 -7.42 -0.67 5.68
CA GLU A 13 -6.62 -1.35 6.70
C GLU A 13 -7.47 -2.27 7.60
N ALA A 14 -8.65 -1.80 8.00
CA ALA A 14 -9.59 -2.59 8.79
C ALA A 14 -10.12 -3.82 8.01
N GLU A 15 -10.40 -3.68 6.71
CA GLU A 15 -10.82 -4.80 5.86
C GLU A 15 -9.69 -5.84 5.72
N LEU A 16 -8.45 -5.39 5.50
CA LEU A 16 -7.29 -6.26 5.36
C LEU A 16 -7.03 -7.07 6.63
N LYS A 17 -7.17 -6.44 7.81
CA LYS A 17 -7.14 -7.13 9.11
C LYS A 17 -8.27 -8.15 9.25
N ALA A 18 -9.50 -7.77 8.89
CA ALA A 18 -10.67 -8.63 9.01
C ALA A 18 -10.58 -9.90 8.14
N ILE A 19 -9.77 -9.88 7.09
CA ILE A 19 -9.53 -11.06 6.24
C ILE A 19 -8.23 -11.79 6.55
N GLY A 20 -7.44 -11.31 7.53
CA GLY A 20 -6.15 -11.89 7.88
C GLY A 20 -5.11 -11.78 6.75
N ALA A 21 -5.20 -10.74 5.92
CA ALA A 21 -4.27 -10.56 4.82
C ALA A 21 -2.85 -10.26 5.32
N ARG A 22 -1.84 -10.86 4.67
CA ARG A 22 -0.46 -10.40 4.80
C ARG A 22 -0.26 -9.21 3.88
N VAL A 23 0.17 -8.08 4.44
CA VAL A 23 0.27 -6.80 3.73
C VAL A 23 1.69 -6.27 3.83
N GLU A 24 2.21 -5.80 2.70
CA GLU A 24 3.36 -4.91 2.67
C GLU A 24 2.83 -3.48 2.42
N GLU A 25 2.99 -2.61 3.42
CA GLU A 25 2.60 -1.22 3.26
C GLU A 25 3.67 -0.44 2.50
N ARG A 26 3.25 0.29 1.47
CA ARG A 26 4.15 1.13 0.63
C ARG A 26 3.59 2.55 0.57
N PRO A 27 3.96 3.43 1.51
CA PRO A 27 3.44 4.78 1.54
C PRO A 27 3.87 5.57 0.30
N ILE A 28 2.98 6.43 -0.20
CA ILE A 28 3.21 7.44 -1.23
C ILE A 28 2.54 8.73 -0.78
N SER A 29 3.33 9.77 -0.54
CA SER A 29 2.90 10.96 0.19
C SER A 29 2.13 11.96 -0.68
N ILE A 30 0.98 11.53 -1.21
CA ILE A 30 0.18 12.28 -2.18
C ILE A 30 -0.55 13.49 -1.57
N PHE A 31 -0.75 13.52 -0.24
CA PHE A 31 -1.29 14.71 0.45
C PHE A 31 -0.21 15.68 0.94
N GLY A 32 1.03 15.53 0.47
CA GLY A 32 2.09 16.51 0.64
C GLY A 32 2.97 16.28 1.86
N VAL A 33 3.53 17.37 2.40
CA VAL A 33 4.66 17.32 3.35
C VAL A 33 4.32 16.62 4.67
N ASP A 34 3.08 16.74 5.14
CA ASP A 34 2.65 16.10 6.38
C ASP A 34 2.57 14.57 6.21
N SER A 35 2.03 14.10 5.08
CA SER A 35 2.03 12.68 4.72
C SER A 35 3.44 12.12 4.57
N ARG A 36 4.36 12.91 4.01
CA ARG A 36 5.77 12.54 3.88
C ARG A 36 6.42 12.37 5.24
N ARG A 37 6.28 13.37 6.12
CA ARG A 37 6.83 13.33 7.47
C ARG A 37 6.28 12.16 8.28
N ASP A 38 4.98 11.89 8.21
CA ASP A 38 4.40 10.76 8.95
C ASP A 38 4.82 9.41 8.36
N ALA A 39 4.99 9.30 7.04
CA ALA A 39 5.58 8.11 6.42
C ALA A 39 7.03 7.86 6.88
N GLU A 40 7.86 8.89 6.93
CA GLU A 40 9.22 8.80 7.45
C GLU A 40 9.25 8.41 8.93
N ARG A 41 8.37 9.00 9.77
CA ARG A 41 8.24 8.63 11.19
C ARG A 41 7.83 7.17 11.37
N VAL A 42 6.90 6.67 10.56
CA VAL A 42 6.49 5.27 10.58
C VAL A 42 7.64 4.36 10.18
N LEU A 43 8.32 4.66 9.06
CA LEU A 43 9.41 3.85 8.52
C LEU A 43 10.63 3.83 9.43
N CYS A 44 11.00 4.96 10.01
CA CYS A 44 12.14 5.06 10.93
C CYS A 44 11.82 4.65 12.37
N SER A 45 10.59 4.24 12.65
CA SER A 45 10.21 3.77 13.97
C SER A 45 10.89 2.44 14.30
N PRO A 46 11.31 2.20 15.56
CA PRO A 46 11.73 0.87 15.99
C PRO A 46 10.59 -0.16 15.95
N ARG A 47 9.33 0.28 15.85
CA ARG A 47 8.13 -0.57 15.70
C ARG A 47 7.23 0.01 14.59
N PRO A 48 7.58 -0.23 13.31
CA PRO A 48 6.90 0.39 12.18
C PRO A 48 5.43 -0.03 12.09
N GLU A 49 5.11 -1.30 12.36
CA GLU A 49 3.72 -1.80 12.38
C GLU A 49 2.85 -1.04 13.40
N VAL A 50 3.34 -0.88 14.63
CA VAL A 50 2.61 -0.13 15.67
C VAL A 50 2.43 1.33 15.26
N SER A 51 3.47 1.93 14.69
CA SER A 51 3.46 3.33 14.27
C SER A 51 2.51 3.58 13.10
N LEU A 52 2.44 2.64 12.16
CA LEU A 52 1.47 2.64 11.07
C LEU A 52 0.03 2.63 11.60
N HIS A 53 -0.28 1.77 12.57
CA HIS A 53 -1.62 1.73 13.17
C HIS A 53 -1.95 3.02 13.93
N MET A 54 -0.97 3.60 14.61
CA MET A 54 -1.13 4.91 15.27
C MET A 54 -1.41 6.01 14.23
N ALA A 55 -0.68 6.03 13.12
CA ALA A 55 -0.85 7.00 12.04
C ALA A 55 -2.27 6.93 11.46
N TYR A 56 -2.74 5.74 11.08
CA TYR A 56 -4.12 5.56 10.60
C TYR A 56 -5.18 5.89 11.68
N SER A 57 -4.85 5.69 12.96
CA SER A 57 -5.76 6.04 14.07
C SER A 57 -5.81 7.55 14.36
N GLY A 58 -4.91 8.35 13.78
CA GLY A 58 -4.78 9.77 14.07
C GLY A 58 -4.10 10.06 15.42
N LEU A 59 -3.38 9.07 15.97
CA LEU A 59 -2.60 9.25 17.19
C LEU A 59 -1.27 9.92 16.87
N ALA A 60 -0.76 10.70 17.83
CA ALA A 60 0.53 11.35 17.70
C ALA A 60 1.66 10.33 17.54
N LEU A 61 2.48 10.50 16.50
CA LEU A 61 3.67 9.68 16.27
C LEU A 61 4.86 10.24 17.05
N ALA A 62 5.73 9.33 17.50
CA ALA A 62 7.04 9.73 17.98
C ALA A 62 7.87 10.34 16.84
N ASN A 63 8.90 11.11 17.21
CA ASN A 63 9.93 11.57 16.28
C ASN A 63 11.17 10.68 16.45
N PRO A 64 11.30 9.59 15.68
CA PRO A 64 12.50 8.76 15.72
C PRO A 64 13.71 9.52 15.17
N LYS A 65 14.91 8.97 15.40
CA LYS A 65 16.10 9.42 14.69
C LYS A 65 15.92 9.21 13.18
N PRO A 66 16.50 10.09 12.33
CA PRO A 66 16.54 9.85 10.90
C PRO A 66 17.14 8.48 10.58
N CYS A 67 16.58 7.83 9.56
CA CYS A 67 17.03 6.56 9.03
C CYS A 67 17.10 6.65 7.49
N ASP A 68 17.57 5.59 6.84
CA ASP A 68 17.47 5.48 5.39
C ASP A 68 16.00 5.38 4.96
N THR A 69 15.56 6.37 4.17
CA THR A 69 14.20 6.47 3.63
C THR A 69 14.18 6.37 2.11
N SER A 70 15.27 5.92 1.47
CA SER A 70 15.35 5.71 0.02
C SER A 70 14.26 4.78 -0.53
N GLY A 71 13.77 3.84 0.28
CA GLY A 71 12.63 2.99 -0.06
C GLY A 71 11.31 3.75 -0.24
N LEU A 72 11.13 4.87 0.47
CA LEU A 72 9.98 5.76 0.30
C LEU A 72 10.05 6.50 -1.05
N ASP A 73 11.23 6.99 -1.42
CA ASP A 73 11.45 7.60 -2.74
C ASP A 73 11.20 6.59 -3.87
N ALA A 74 11.64 5.34 -3.70
CA ALA A 74 11.38 4.28 -4.66
C ALA A 74 9.88 3.96 -4.79
N ASN A 75 9.12 3.97 -3.69
CA ASN A 75 7.67 3.78 -3.73
C ASN A 75 6.98 4.92 -4.51
N GLU A 76 7.36 6.17 -4.27
CA GLU A 76 6.80 7.34 -4.95
C GLU A 76 7.16 7.38 -6.43
N ALA A 77 8.41 7.06 -6.77
CA ALA A 77 8.86 6.94 -8.16
C ALA A 77 8.09 5.84 -8.91
N PHE A 78 7.89 4.67 -8.28
CA PHE A 78 7.09 3.59 -8.83
C PHE A 78 5.64 4.03 -9.06
N ALA A 79 5.01 4.62 -8.06
CA ALA A 79 3.64 5.11 -8.17
C ALA A 79 3.46 6.12 -9.31
N LYS A 80 4.42 7.05 -9.46
CA LYS A 80 4.43 8.01 -10.58
C LYS A 80 4.58 7.32 -11.93
N ALA A 81 5.52 6.38 -12.06
CA ALA A 81 5.75 5.65 -13.31
C ALA A 81 4.55 4.80 -13.74
N HIS A 82 3.79 4.28 -12.78
CA HIS A 82 2.59 3.46 -13.01
C HIS A 82 1.27 4.25 -12.99
N GLY A 83 1.32 5.58 -12.86
CA GLY A 83 0.13 6.43 -12.95
C GLY A 83 -0.83 6.34 -11.77
N PHE A 84 -0.34 5.99 -10.57
CA PHE A 84 -1.16 5.93 -9.37
C PHE A 84 -1.52 7.35 -8.90
N ASN A 85 -2.65 7.86 -9.39
CA ASN A 85 -3.14 9.21 -9.12
C ASN A 85 -3.95 9.33 -7.81
N GLY A 86 -4.04 8.26 -7.02
CA GLY A 86 -4.77 8.22 -5.77
C GLY A 86 -4.40 7.02 -4.93
N THR A 87 -4.87 7.01 -3.68
CA THR A 87 -4.68 5.90 -2.75
C THR A 87 -6.03 5.47 -2.13
N PRO A 88 -6.21 4.19 -1.77
CA PRO A 88 -5.24 3.10 -1.85
C PRO A 88 -5.11 2.49 -3.25
N VAL A 89 -3.95 1.91 -3.54
CA VAL A 89 -3.74 1.00 -4.69
C VAL A 89 -3.16 -0.31 -4.17
N ILE A 90 -3.76 -1.42 -4.58
CA ILE A 90 -3.38 -2.77 -4.16
C ILE A 90 -2.72 -3.47 -5.35
N VAL A 91 -1.52 -4.01 -5.14
CA VAL A 91 -0.82 -4.83 -6.12
C VAL A 91 -0.78 -6.26 -5.61
N ARG A 92 -1.28 -7.20 -6.39
CA ARG A 92 -1.26 -8.62 -6.05
C ARG A 92 0.15 -9.18 -6.30
N PRO A 93 0.84 -9.73 -5.28
CA PRO A 93 2.23 -10.17 -5.45
C PRO A 93 2.44 -11.31 -6.46
N SER A 94 1.41 -12.14 -6.70
CA SER A 94 1.55 -13.33 -7.55
C SER A 94 1.70 -13.04 -9.03
N ASP A 95 1.16 -11.93 -9.51
CA ASP A 95 1.08 -11.61 -10.94
C ASP A 95 1.10 -10.11 -11.25
N GLY A 96 1.24 -9.26 -10.24
CA GLY A 96 1.28 -7.81 -10.39
C GLY A 96 -0.07 -7.18 -10.75
N ALA A 97 -1.18 -7.91 -10.66
CA ALA A 97 -2.49 -7.34 -10.91
C ALA A 97 -2.75 -6.15 -9.98
N ILE A 98 -3.37 -5.09 -10.52
CA ILE A 98 -3.60 -3.83 -9.82
C ILE A 98 -5.10 -3.68 -9.54
N LEU A 99 -5.42 -3.25 -8.32
CA LEU A 99 -6.76 -2.82 -7.93
C LEU A 99 -6.66 -1.41 -7.34
N GLU A 100 -7.20 -0.42 -8.06
CA GLU A 100 -7.23 0.97 -7.61
C GLU A 100 -8.49 1.27 -6.78
N GLY A 101 -8.27 1.98 -5.68
CA GLY A 101 -9.30 2.40 -4.74
C GLY A 101 -9.65 1.35 -3.70
N TYR A 102 -10.38 1.80 -2.68
CA TYR A 102 -10.90 0.94 -1.61
C TYR A 102 -11.82 -0.14 -2.17
N ARG A 103 -11.75 -1.34 -1.57
CA ARG A 103 -12.73 -2.42 -1.74
C ARG A 103 -13.03 -3.08 -0.39
N PRO A 104 -14.26 -3.58 -0.17
CA PRO A 104 -14.60 -4.30 1.05
C PRO A 104 -13.93 -5.69 1.10
N ALA A 105 -13.84 -6.26 2.30
CA ALA A 105 -13.24 -7.56 2.59
C ALA A 105 -13.66 -8.70 1.65
N SER A 106 -14.93 -8.75 1.23
CA SER A 106 -15.43 -9.78 0.31
C SER A 106 -14.75 -9.72 -1.05
N MET A 107 -14.62 -8.53 -1.64
CA MET A 107 -13.96 -8.35 -2.93
C MET A 107 -12.44 -8.51 -2.81
N LEU A 108 -11.84 -8.08 -1.69
CA LEU A 108 -10.42 -8.29 -1.44
C LEU A 108 -10.08 -9.78 -1.38
N ARG A 109 -10.90 -10.60 -0.71
CA ARG A 109 -10.72 -12.06 -0.69
C ARG A 109 -10.77 -12.67 -2.08
N GLU A 110 -11.66 -12.20 -2.94
CA GLU A 110 -11.72 -12.67 -4.32
C GLU A 110 -10.48 -12.23 -5.11
N PHE A 111 -10.10 -10.96 -4.99
CA PHE A 111 -8.93 -10.41 -5.65
C PHE A 111 -7.63 -11.11 -5.23
N LEU A 112 -7.47 -11.51 -3.98
CA LEU A 112 -6.25 -12.17 -3.50
C LEU A 112 -6.10 -13.62 -3.99
N LYS A 113 -7.14 -14.22 -4.58
CA LYS A 113 -7.01 -15.53 -5.21
C LYS A 113 -6.06 -15.41 -6.41
N PRO A 114 -5.13 -16.36 -6.60
CA PRO A 114 -4.32 -16.41 -7.81
C PRO A 114 -5.24 -16.46 -9.02
N ALA A 115 -4.94 -15.67 -10.05
CA ALA A 115 -5.61 -15.85 -11.33
C ALA A 115 -5.42 -17.31 -11.75
N LYS A 116 -6.49 -18.00 -12.15
CA LYS A 116 -6.33 -19.29 -12.83
C LYS A 116 -5.44 -19.03 -14.04
N ALA A 117 -4.32 -19.74 -14.13
CA ALA A 117 -3.42 -19.64 -15.27
C ALA A 117 -4.24 -19.85 -16.55
N VAL A 118 -4.48 -18.78 -17.30
CA VAL A 118 -4.89 -18.92 -18.69
C VAL A 118 -3.62 -19.35 -19.39
N ALA A 119 -3.51 -20.64 -19.71
CA ALA A 119 -2.42 -21.15 -20.52
C ALA A 119 -2.34 -20.26 -21.77
N LEU A 120 -1.20 -19.57 -21.95
CA LEU A 120 -0.94 -18.85 -23.19
C LEU A 120 -1.01 -19.88 -24.31
N ALA A 121 -2.05 -19.80 -25.15
CA ALA A 121 -2.09 -20.57 -26.38
C ALA A 121 -0.86 -20.17 -27.23
N PRO A 122 -0.12 -21.13 -27.80
CA PRO A 122 1.06 -20.82 -28.57
C PRO A 122 0.67 -19.95 -29.78
N ALA A 123 1.41 -18.85 -29.96
CA ALA A 123 1.27 -17.98 -31.12
C ALA A 123 1.49 -18.81 -32.41
N LYS A 124 0.47 -18.89 -33.26
CA LYS A 124 0.60 -19.46 -34.60
C LYS A 124 1.59 -18.60 -35.39
N LYS A 125 2.75 -19.17 -35.75
CA LYS A 125 3.59 -18.66 -36.83
C LYS A 125 2.89 -18.98 -38.16
N GLY A 126 2.53 -17.94 -38.90
CA GLY A 126 2.18 -18.02 -40.32
C GLY A 126 3.43 -17.86 -41.18
#